data_AF-A0A2S7U5R2-F1
#
_entry.id   AF-A0A2S7U5R2-F1
#
_cell.length_a   1.000
_cell.length_b   1.000
_cell.length_c   1.000
_cell.angle_alpha   90.00
_cell.angle_beta   90.00
_cell.angle_gamma   90.00
#
_symmetry.space_group_name_H-M   'P 1'
#
loop_
_entity.id
_entity.type
_entity.pdbx_description
1 polymer ?
#
loop_
_entity_poly.entity_id
_entity_poly.type
_entity_poly.pdbx_seq_one_letter_code
_entity_poly.pdbx_strand_id
1 'polypeptide(L)' 'MVERFVTVDRDTPMLLPPDLRDWVADDDLVHFIIEAVDRLPLSSFKTNTRGCGNAQMPPH' A
#
# COMPACT_ATOMS: atom_id res chain seq x y z
N MET A 1 -7.32 20.71 -4.81
CA MET A 1 -6.14 19.86 -4.58
C MET A 1 -6.28 18.67 -5.52
N VAL A 2 -5.32 18.43 -6.41
CA VAL A 2 -5.41 17.28 -7.36
C VAL A 2 -4.32 16.28 -6.98
N GLU A 3 -4.30 15.84 -5.73
CA GLU A 3 -3.44 14.74 -5.34
C GLU A 3 -4.01 13.45 -5.93
N ARG A 4 -3.17 12.72 -6.67
CA ARG A 4 -3.58 11.46 -7.30
C ARG A 4 -2.89 10.32 -6.57
N PHE A 5 -3.56 9.82 -5.54
CA PHE A 5 -3.07 8.67 -4.79
C PHE A 5 -3.53 7.36 -5.42
N VAL A 6 -2.70 6.32 -5.27
CA VAL A 6 -3.09 4.93 -5.51
C VAL A 6 -3.77 4.43 -4.24
N THR A 7 -5.02 3.98 -4.36
CA THR A 7 -5.66 3.25 -3.27
C THR A 7 -4.99 1.89 -3.16
N VAL A 8 -4.30 1.63 -2.05
CA VAL A 8 -3.73 0.32 -1.72
C VAL A 8 -4.64 -0.30 -0.68
N ASP A 9 -5.51 -1.21 -1.13
CA ASP A 9 -6.34 -2.03 -0.26
C ASP A 9 -5.96 -3.49 -0.49
N ARG A 10 -5.39 -4.11 0.55
CA ARG A 10 -4.92 -5.50 0.51
C ARG A 10 -6.05 -6.50 0.77
N ASP A 11 -7.16 -6.03 1.34
CA ASP A 11 -8.35 -6.84 1.61
C ASP A 11 -9.35 -6.81 0.44
N THR A 12 -9.04 -6.06 -0.64
CA THR A 12 -9.87 -6.05 -1.85
C THR A 12 -9.93 -7.46 -2.45
N PRO A 13 -11.12 -8.08 -2.55
CA PRO A 13 -11.25 -9.43 -3.05
C PRO A 13 -10.83 -9.52 -4.52
N MET A 14 -10.00 -10.51 -4.85
CA MET A 14 -9.53 -10.76 -6.22
C MET A 14 -10.26 -11.93 -6.86
N LEU A 15 -10.19 -12.02 -8.20
CA LEU A 15 -10.89 -13.06 -8.94
C LEU A 15 -10.41 -14.46 -8.51
N LEU A 16 -9.10 -14.62 -8.29
CA LEU A 16 -8.45 -15.85 -7.83
C LEU A 16 -7.04 -15.57 -7.29
N PRO A 17 -6.67 -16.11 -6.12
CA PRO A 17 -7.49 -16.40 -4.95
C PRO A 17 -8.19 -15.14 -4.46
N PRO A 18 -9.28 -15.30 -3.70
CA PRO A 18 -10.09 -14.18 -3.22
C PRO A 18 -9.31 -13.29 -2.25
N ASP A 19 -8.31 -13.81 -1.54
CA ASP A 19 -7.41 -13.03 -0.68
C ASP A 19 -5.98 -13.05 -1.24
N LEU A 20 -5.34 -11.89 -1.31
CA LEU A 20 -3.94 -11.75 -1.72
C LEU A 20 -2.98 -12.47 -0.76
N ARG A 21 -3.36 -12.63 0.51
CA ARG A 21 -2.57 -13.35 1.51
C ARG A 21 -2.44 -14.83 1.18
N ASP A 22 -3.43 -15.42 0.51
CA ASP A 22 -3.41 -16.84 0.11
C ASP A 22 -2.34 -17.14 -0.97
N TRP A 23 -1.73 -16.11 -1.57
CA TRP A 23 -0.59 -16.28 -2.51
C TRP A 23 0.72 -16.60 -1.83
N VAL A 24 0.83 -16.34 -0.53
CA VAL A 24 2.08 -16.40 0.20
C VAL A 24 1.87 -17.30 1.41
N ALA A 25 2.88 -18.08 1.79
CA ALA A 25 2.77 -18.89 2.99
C ALA A 25 2.60 -18.01 4.24
N ASP A 26 1.93 -18.54 5.27
CA ASP A 26 1.67 -17.81 6.52
C ASP A 26 2.97 -17.41 7.26
N ASP A 27 4.05 -18.14 7.04
CA ASP A 27 5.37 -17.93 7.66
C ASP A 27 6.33 -17.09 6.80
N ASP A 28 5.86 -16.51 5.70
CA ASP A 28 6.68 -15.71 4.81
C ASP A 28 7.03 -14.34 5.41
N LEU A 29 8.26 -13.89 5.14
CA LEU A 29 8.81 -12.61 5.61
C LEU A 29 7.98 -11.40 5.14
N VAL A 30 7.24 -11.52 4.03
CA VAL A 30 6.39 -10.44 3.51
C VAL A 30 5.40 -9.94 4.57
N HIS A 31 4.81 -10.83 5.38
CA HIS A 31 3.87 -10.45 6.44
C HIS A 31 4.54 -9.53 7.46
N PHE A 32 5.78 -9.84 7.86
CA PHE A 32 6.58 -9.01 8.75
C PHE A 32 6.92 -7.65 8.14
N ILE A 33 7.30 -7.60 6.86
CA ILE A 33 7.62 -6.34 6.17
C ILE A 33 6.39 -5.45 6.09
N ILE A 34 5.22 -6.00 5.75
CA ILE A 34 3.97 -5.25 5.69
C ILE A 34 3.65 -4.65 7.05
N GLU A 35 3.68 -5.45 8.11
CA GLU A 35 3.40 -4.99 9.48
C GLU A 35 4.42 -3.94 9.96
N ALA A 36 5.69 -4.09 9.61
CA ALA A 36 6.72 -3.14 9.96
C ALA A 36 6.52 -1.79 9.26
N VAL A 37 6.19 -1.80 7.96
CA VAL A 37 5.95 -0.58 7.17
C VAL A 37 4.70 0.15 7.64
N ASP A 38 3.64 -0.58 8.00
CA ASP A 38 2.37 -0.02 8.52
C ASP A 38 2.56 0.78 9.82
N ARG A 39 3.63 0.49 10.57
CA ARG A 39 3.98 1.19 11.82
C ARG A 39 4.93 2.37 11.61
N LEU A 40 5.44 2.60 10.40
CA LEU A 40 6.40 3.69 10.15
C LEU A 40 5.68 5.04 10.10
N PRO A 41 6.27 6.11 10.69
CA PRO A 41 5.71 7.46 10.59
C PRO A 41 5.94 8.03 9.17
N LEU A 42 5.03 7.72 8.26
CA LEU A 42 5.11 8.13 6.85
C LEU A 42 4.70 9.60 6.61
N SER A 43 4.15 10.29 7.62
CA SER A 43 3.71 11.70 7.53
C SER A 43 4.83 12.70 7.20
N SER A 44 6.10 12.28 7.30
CA SER A 44 7.28 13.11 6.97
C SER A 44 7.63 13.11 5.48
N PHE A 45 7.05 12.20 4.68
CA PHE A 45 7.30 12.13 3.25
C PHE A 45 6.58 13.25 2.49
N LYS A 46 7.25 13.79 1.47
CA LYS A 46 6.69 14.84 0.62
C LYS A 46 5.69 14.24 -0.36
N THR A 47 4.45 14.74 -0.35
CA THR A 47 3.45 14.47 -1.41
C THR A 47 3.51 15.57 -2.47
N ASN A 48 3.34 15.17 -3.73
CA ASN A 48 3.18 16.11 -4.83
C ASN A 48 1.70 16.52 -4.92
N THR A 49 1.45 17.71 -4.40
CA THR A 49 0.16 18.42 -4.34
C THR A 49 -0.28 18.99 -5.69
N ARG A 50 0.61 19.05 -6.69
CA ARG A 50 0.35 19.59 -8.03
C ARG A 50 -0.39 18.61 -8.95
N GLY A 51 -0.36 17.31 -8.64
CA GLY A 51 -1.06 16.29 -9.43
C GLY A 51 -0.37 15.88 -10.74
N CYS A 52 0.86 16.32 -10.98
CA CYS A 52 1.65 15.94 -12.16
C CYS A 52 2.39 14.62 -11.97
N GLY A 53 2.92 14.01 -13.03
CA GLY A 53 3.69 12.77 -12.97
C GLY A 53 2.81 11.53 -12.81
N ASN A 54 3.32 10.45 -12.22
CA ASN A 54 2.56 9.23 -11.91
C ASN A 54 1.77 9.35 -10.61
N ALA A 55 0.76 8.49 -10.44
CA ALA A 55 0.02 8.40 -9.19
C ALA A 55 0.99 8.03 -8.05
N GLN A 56 0.80 8.64 -6.88
CA GLN A 56 1.68 8.48 -5.73
C GLN A 56 1.09 7.48 -4.74
N MET A 57 1.96 6.76 -4.04
CA MET A 57 1.51 6.00 -2.87
C MET A 57 1.18 6.97 -1.74
N PRO A 58 0.11 6.72 -0.98
CA PRO A 58 -0.26 7.60 0.11
C PRO A 58 0.72 7.42 1.30
N PRO A 59 0.98 8.48 2.08
CA PRO A 59 1.96 8.47 3.17
C PRO A 59 1.36 7.98 4.50
N HIS A 60 0.52 6.94 4.48
CA HIS A 60 -0.12 6.37 5.68
C HIS A 60 0.26 4.91 5.89
#